data_AF-A0A7X5WMJ0-F1
#
_entry.id   AF-A0A7X5WMJ0-F1
#
_cell.length_a   1.000
_cell.length_b   1.000
_cell.length_c   1.000
_cell.angle_alpha   90.00
_cell.angle_beta   90.00
_cell.angle_gamma   90.00
#
_symmetry.space_group_name_H-M   'P 1'
#
loop_
_entity.id
_entity.type
_entity.pdbx_description
1 polymer ?
#
loop_
_entity_poly.entity_id
_entity_poly.type
_entity_poly.pdbx_seq_one_letter_code
_entity_poly.pdbx_strand_id
1 'polypeptide(L)'
;MSPPADEVDYGPPPYDEWDDAQPYPVWAHARAHCPVIETPGNDWAPVPSFATTTFADADRVLRDAATFSASINAESMGPYMGELMLGMDGDEHRSYRTLVAHAFRRSALERWRTELIVPVVHRLLDGFAPRGS
;
A
#
# COMPACT_ATOMS: atom_id res chain seq x y z
N MET A 1 14.07 -17.94 23.25
CA MET A 1 15.06 -17.35 22.31
C MET A 1 14.34 -17.27 20.97
N SER A 2 14.28 -16.10 20.34
CA SER A 2 13.65 -16.00 19.01
C SER A 2 14.49 -16.78 17.98
N PRO A 3 13.87 -17.40 16.97
CA PRO A 3 14.60 -18.10 15.92
C PRO A 3 15.55 -17.13 15.17
N PRO A 4 16.66 -17.60 14.59
CA PRO A 4 17.49 -16.78 13.71
C PRO A 4 16.74 -16.44 12.41
N ALA A 5 17.17 -15.39 11.71
CA ALA A 5 16.43 -14.82 10.58
C ALA A 5 16.31 -15.77 9.36
N ASP A 6 17.27 -16.67 9.18
CA ASP A 6 17.30 -17.68 8.12
C ASP A 6 16.37 -18.87 8.36
N GLU A 7 15.82 -19.00 9.58
CA GLU A 7 14.85 -20.04 9.94
C GLU A 7 13.39 -19.54 9.92
N VAL A 8 13.16 -18.25 9.68
CA VAL A 8 11.81 -17.66 9.62
C VAL A 8 11.36 -17.48 8.18
N ASP A 9 10.24 -18.12 7.84
CA ASP A 9 9.53 -17.79 6.60
C ASP A 9 8.82 -16.45 6.76
N TYR A 10 9.25 -15.46 5.98
CA TYR A 10 8.66 -14.13 5.93
C TYR A 10 7.60 -13.98 4.82
N GLY A 11 7.31 -15.06 4.09
CA GLY A 11 6.26 -15.12 3.09
C GLY A 11 4.86 -14.92 3.70
N PRO A 12 3.88 -14.51 2.89
CA PRO A 12 2.49 -14.51 3.32
C PRO A 12 2.04 -15.95 3.62
N PRO A 13 1.15 -16.16 4.59
CA PRO A 13 0.58 -17.48 4.84
C PRO A 13 -0.28 -17.94 3.65
N PRO A 14 -0.59 -19.24 3.57
CA PRO A 14 -1.56 -19.78 2.62
C PRO A 14 -2.87 -18.97 2.62
N TYR A 15 -3.48 -18.85 1.43
CA TYR A 15 -4.65 -17.99 1.24
C TYR A 15 -5.84 -18.36 2.13
N ASP A 16 -6.01 -19.64 2.44
CA ASP A 16 -7.05 -20.18 3.32
C ASP A 16 -6.86 -19.82 4.80
N GLU A 17 -5.72 -19.24 5.18
CA GLU A 17 -5.42 -18.80 6.55
C GLU A 17 -5.50 -17.27 6.73
N TRP A 18 -5.83 -16.52 5.69
CA TRP A 18 -5.74 -15.05 5.72
C TRP A 18 -6.70 -14.36 6.69
N ASP A 19 -7.82 -14.99 7.03
CA ASP A 19 -8.86 -14.37 7.88
C ASP A 19 -8.35 -14.04 9.28
N ASP A 20 -7.47 -14.87 9.84
CA ASP A 20 -6.93 -14.73 11.20
C ASP A 20 -5.42 -14.45 11.23
N ALA A 21 -4.76 -14.41 10.07
CA ALA A 21 -3.33 -14.19 9.95
C ALA A 21 -2.88 -12.86 10.58
N GLN A 22 -1.89 -12.93 11.47
CA GLN A 22 -1.29 -11.73 12.10
C GLN A 22 0.14 -11.54 11.61
N PRO A 23 0.43 -10.54 10.76
CA PRO A 23 1.77 -10.32 10.24
C PRO A 23 2.70 -9.63 11.25
N TYR A 24 2.14 -9.03 12.31
CA TYR A 24 2.89 -8.19 13.25
C TYR A 24 4.04 -8.91 13.98
N PRO A 25 3.89 -10.16 14.48
CA PRO A 25 5.00 -10.88 15.10
C PRO A 25 6.17 -11.11 14.12
N VAL A 26 5.86 -11.52 12.88
CA VAL A 26 6.86 -11.76 11.82
C VAL A 26 7.57 -10.45 11.45
N TRP A 27 6.85 -9.34 11.31
CA TRP A 27 7.48 -8.04 11.05
C TRP A 27 8.30 -7.52 12.24
N ALA A 28 7.87 -7.79 13.48
CA ALA A 28 8.64 -7.45 14.67
C ALA A 28 9.96 -8.23 14.71
N HIS A 29 9.91 -9.51 14.34
CA HIS A 29 11.08 -10.34 14.19
C HIS A 29 12.03 -9.81 13.10
N ALA A 30 11.50 -9.51 11.90
CA ALA A 30 12.26 -8.98 10.78
C ALA A 30 12.99 -7.69 11.16
N ARG A 31 12.28 -6.71 11.75
CA ARG A 31 12.91 -5.45 12.19
C ARG A 31 14.10 -5.64 13.13
N ALA A 32 14.08 -6.67 13.97
CA ALA A 32 15.13 -6.94 14.94
C ALA A 32 16.35 -7.66 14.35
N HIS A 33 16.19 -8.42 13.25
CA HIS A 33 17.23 -9.35 12.76
C HIS A 33 17.54 -9.19 11.27
N CYS A 34 16.55 -8.93 10.44
CA CYS A 34 16.67 -8.79 8.99
C CYS A 34 15.62 -7.77 8.47
N PRO A 35 15.92 -6.47 8.49
CA PRO A 35 14.93 -5.43 8.22
C PRO A 35 14.55 -5.31 6.73
N VAL A 36 15.32 -5.95 5.84
CA VAL A 36 15.05 -6.06 4.40
C VAL A 36 14.93 -7.54 4.05
N ILE A 37 13.72 -7.96 3.74
CA ILE A 37 13.37 -9.35 3.43
C ILE A 37 13.40 -9.50 1.91
N GLU A 38 14.13 -10.50 1.41
CA GLU A 38 14.04 -10.93 0.01
C GLU A 38 12.93 -11.97 -0.15
N THR A 39 12.08 -11.76 -1.14
CA THR A 39 11.12 -12.76 -1.61
C THR A 39 11.59 -13.24 -2.97
N PRO A 40 11.94 -14.54 -3.14
CA PRO A 40 12.32 -15.10 -4.42
C PRO A 40 11.26 -14.86 -5.48
N GLY A 41 11.69 -14.77 -6.74
CA GLY A 41 10.77 -14.70 -7.87
C GLY A 41 9.89 -15.95 -7.98
N ASN A 42 8.71 -15.79 -8.56
CA ASN A 42 7.76 -16.86 -8.84
C ASN A 42 7.18 -16.72 -10.27
N ASP A 43 6.26 -17.61 -10.65
CA ASP A 43 5.68 -17.63 -12.01
C ASP A 43 4.98 -16.32 -12.42
N TRP A 44 4.51 -15.53 -11.44
CA TRP A 44 3.84 -14.24 -11.67
C TRP A 44 4.77 -13.03 -11.55
N ALA A 45 5.86 -13.15 -10.81
CA ALA A 45 6.88 -12.13 -10.60
C ALA A 45 8.26 -12.80 -10.66
N PRO A 46 8.85 -12.98 -11.86
CA PRO A 46 10.02 -13.84 -12.05
C PRO A 46 11.31 -13.29 -11.45
N VAL A 47 11.34 -11.99 -11.11
CA VAL A 47 12.46 -11.35 -10.43
C VAL A 47 12.21 -11.31 -8.93
N PRO A 48 13.25 -11.49 -8.09
CA PRO A 48 13.12 -11.31 -6.65
C PRO A 48 12.59 -9.91 -6.30
N SER A 49 11.81 -9.84 -5.22
CA SER A 49 11.32 -8.59 -4.66
C SER A 49 11.83 -8.40 -3.23
N PHE A 50 11.85 -7.15 -2.76
CA PHE A 50 12.37 -6.82 -1.44
C PHE A 50 11.33 -6.05 -0.64
N ALA A 51 11.10 -6.48 0.61
CA ALA A 51 10.23 -5.80 1.56
C ALA A 51 11.07 -5.17 2.67
N THR A 52 10.85 -3.89 2.94
CA THR A 52 11.46 -3.20 4.10
C THR A 52 10.47 -3.18 5.25
N THR A 53 10.94 -3.44 6.47
CA THR A 53 10.06 -3.56 7.65
C THR A 53 10.26 -2.45 8.68
N THR A 54 11.23 -1.55 8.46
CA THR A 54 11.49 -0.37 9.31
C THR A 54 10.91 0.89 8.68
N PHE A 55 10.53 1.85 9.53
CA PHE A 55 10.08 3.15 9.06
C PHE A 55 11.18 3.90 8.29
N ALA A 56 12.43 3.84 8.77
CA ALA A 56 13.54 4.57 8.17
C ALA A 56 13.85 4.09 6.75
N ASP A 57 13.84 2.76 6.52
CA ASP A 57 14.04 2.22 5.18
C ASP A 57 12.86 2.50 4.27
N ALA A 58 11.62 2.37 4.76
CA ALA A 58 10.44 2.69 3.98
C ALA A 58 10.41 4.17 3.57
N ASP A 59 10.67 5.11 4.49
CA ASP A 59 10.72 6.55 4.19
C ASP A 59 11.85 6.89 3.20
N ARG A 60 13.02 6.25 3.34
CA ARG A 60 14.13 6.40 2.39
C ARG A 60 13.76 5.93 0.99
N VAL A 61 13.20 4.72 0.86
CA VAL A 61 12.77 4.14 -0.43
C VAL A 61 11.69 5.01 -1.08
N LEU A 62 10.66 5.38 -0.33
CA LEU A 62 9.52 6.14 -0.85
C LEU A 62 9.85 7.60 -1.22
N ARG A 63 10.95 8.16 -0.72
CA ARG A 63 11.42 9.51 -1.08
C ARG A 63 12.38 9.53 -2.26
N ASP A 64 13.08 8.43 -2.53
CA ASP A 64 14.08 8.33 -3.58
C ASP A 64 13.49 7.72 -4.85
N ALA A 65 12.57 8.45 -5.49
CA ALA A 65 11.94 8.03 -6.74
C ALA A 65 12.92 7.95 -7.94
N ALA A 66 14.13 8.52 -7.81
CA ALA A 66 15.15 8.41 -8.86
C ALA A 66 15.81 7.03 -8.84
N THR A 67 15.96 6.42 -7.66
CA THR A 67 16.45 5.04 -7.50
C THR A 67 15.31 4.01 -7.53
N PHE A 68 14.17 4.33 -6.91
CA PHE A 68 13.01 3.45 -6.76
C PHE A 68 11.81 3.98 -7.55
N SER A 69 11.79 3.65 -8.84
CA SER A 69 10.72 4.05 -9.77
C SER A 69 9.35 3.47 -9.39
N ALA A 70 8.29 4.21 -9.70
CA ALA A 70 6.91 3.73 -9.58
C ALA A 70 6.42 2.93 -10.79
N SER A 71 7.24 2.72 -11.84
CA SER A 71 6.85 2.10 -13.11
C SER A 71 6.20 0.72 -12.97
N ILE A 72 6.56 -0.02 -11.91
CA ILE A 72 5.97 -1.32 -11.59
C ILE A 72 4.44 -1.26 -11.46
N ASN A 73 3.89 -0.11 -11.05
CA ASN A 73 2.44 0.11 -11.00
C ASN A 73 1.83 0.15 -12.40
N ALA A 74 2.52 0.73 -13.38
CA ALA A 74 2.09 0.72 -14.77
C ALA A 74 2.19 -0.69 -15.38
N GLU A 75 3.26 -1.43 -15.06
CA GLU A 75 3.47 -2.80 -15.54
C GLU A 75 2.43 -3.78 -14.99
N SER A 76 2.11 -3.68 -13.69
CA SER A 76 1.20 -4.61 -13.01
C SER A 76 -0.28 -4.26 -13.18
N MET A 77 -0.65 -2.97 -13.10
CA MET A 77 -2.05 -2.54 -13.14
C MET A 77 -2.47 -1.96 -14.49
N GLY A 78 -1.53 -1.42 -15.28
CA GLY A 78 -1.80 -0.78 -16.55
C GLY A 78 -2.58 -1.63 -17.57
N PRO A 79 -2.33 -2.95 -17.69
CA PRO A 79 -3.13 -3.81 -18.58
C PRO A 79 -4.63 -3.82 -18.27
N TYR A 80 -5.02 -3.50 -17.03
CA TYR A 80 -6.41 -3.55 -16.57
C TYR A 80 -7.02 -2.16 -16.34
N MET A 81 -6.19 -1.18 -15.95
CA MET A 81 -6.65 0.15 -15.53
C MET A 81 -6.28 1.27 -16.53
N GLY A 82 -5.47 0.97 -17.54
CA GLY A 82 -4.92 1.97 -18.46
C GLY A 82 -3.79 2.78 -17.83
N GLU A 83 -3.52 3.95 -18.39
CA GLU A 83 -2.46 4.84 -17.91
C GLU A 83 -2.84 5.44 -16.54
N LEU A 84 -1.99 5.23 -15.54
CA LEU A 84 -2.21 5.66 -14.17
C LEU A 84 -1.11 6.62 -13.72
N MET A 85 -1.51 7.75 -13.12
CA MET A 85 -0.57 8.67 -12.44
C MET A 85 0.30 7.95 -11.40
N LEU A 86 -0.22 6.88 -10.78
CA LEU A 86 0.50 6.05 -9.80
C LEU A 86 1.74 5.33 -10.38
N GLY A 87 1.79 5.13 -11.70
CA GLY A 87 2.93 4.51 -12.39
C GLY A 87 3.89 5.50 -13.05
N MET A 88 3.69 6.81 -12.88
CA MET A 88 4.52 7.85 -13.46
C MET A 88 5.60 8.30 -12.47
N ASP A 89 6.73 8.79 -12.99
CA ASP A 89 7.82 9.38 -12.21
C ASP A 89 8.09 10.84 -12.59
N GLY A 90 8.92 11.51 -11.78
CA GLY A 90 9.53 12.79 -12.11
C GLY A 90 8.54 13.90 -12.49
N ASP A 91 8.83 14.60 -13.59
CA ASP A 91 8.07 15.77 -14.03
C ASP A 91 6.72 15.42 -14.66
N GLU A 92 6.61 14.23 -15.24
CA GLU A 92 5.33 13.72 -15.76
C GLU A 92 4.35 13.54 -14.59
N HIS A 93 4.73 12.77 -13.58
CA HIS A 93 3.93 12.61 -12.36
C HIS A 93 3.59 13.97 -11.73
N ARG A 94 4.56 14.89 -11.63
CA ARG A 94 4.34 16.23 -11.06
C ARG A 94 3.30 17.03 -11.84
N SER A 95 3.35 16.97 -13.16
CA SER A 95 2.42 17.69 -14.04
C SER A 95 0.99 17.18 -13.85
N TYR A 96 0.80 15.86 -13.90
CA TYR A 96 -0.49 15.22 -13.66
C TYR A 96 -1.02 15.45 -12.24
N ARG A 97 -0.17 15.32 -11.22
CA ARG A 97 -0.54 15.59 -9.82
C ARG A 97 -1.01 17.02 -9.62
N THR A 98 -0.39 17.99 -10.29
CA THR A 98 -0.75 19.41 -10.16
C THR A 98 -2.17 19.68 -10.65
N LEU A 99 -2.63 19.00 -11.70
CA LEU A 99 -3.99 19.14 -12.24
C LEU A 99 -5.06 18.75 -11.20
N VAL A 100 -4.81 17.70 -10.43
CA VAL A 100 -5.81 17.17 -9.47
C VAL A 100 -5.63 17.71 -8.04
N ALA A 101 -4.45 18.21 -7.69
CA ALA A 101 -4.11 18.61 -6.32
C ALA A 101 -5.07 19.64 -5.72
N HIS A 102 -5.67 20.50 -6.55
CA HIS A 102 -6.66 21.49 -6.09
C HIS A 102 -7.87 20.84 -5.40
N ALA A 103 -8.35 19.70 -5.92
CA ALA A 103 -9.51 19.01 -5.39
C ALA A 103 -9.26 18.43 -3.99
N PHE A 104 -7.99 18.20 -3.63
CA PHE A 104 -7.58 17.63 -2.34
C PHE A 104 -7.07 18.68 -1.34
N ARG A 105 -7.29 19.97 -1.60
CA ARG A 105 -6.97 21.04 -0.64
C ARG A 105 -7.84 20.94 0.61
N ARG A 106 -7.30 21.36 1.75
CA ARG A 106 -8.00 21.33 3.05
C ARG A 106 -9.42 21.90 2.98
N SER A 107 -9.61 23.06 2.35
CA SER A 107 -10.93 23.70 2.22
C SER A 107 -11.92 22.88 1.37
N ALA A 108 -11.43 22.20 0.32
CA ALA A 108 -12.26 21.32 -0.49
C ALA A 108 -12.67 20.06 0.31
N LEU A 109 -11.74 19.48 1.07
CA LEU A 109 -12.00 18.32 1.93
C LEU A 109 -12.98 18.66 3.08
N GLU A 110 -12.84 19.84 3.71
CA GLU A 110 -13.76 20.31 4.76
C GLU A 110 -15.19 20.47 4.22
N ARG A 111 -15.34 21.01 3.01
CA ARG A 111 -16.64 21.09 2.34
C ARG A 111 -17.21 19.71 2.01
N TRP A 112 -16.40 18.83 1.41
CA TRP A 112 -16.83 17.46 1.07
C TRP A 112 -17.24 16.66 2.29
N ARG A 113 -16.57 16.86 3.44
CA ARG A 113 -16.96 16.24 4.70
C ARG A 113 -18.42 16.54 5.03
N THR A 114 -18.81 17.82 4.99
CA THR A 114 -20.16 18.24 5.40
C THR A 114 -21.22 17.98 4.34
N GLU A 115 -20.89 18.17 3.05
CA GLU A 115 -21.87 18.14 1.97
C GLU A 115 -22.07 16.76 1.35
N LEU A 116 -21.07 15.87 1.44
CA LEU A 116 -21.10 14.57 0.77
C LEU A 116 -20.84 13.41 1.73
N ILE A 117 -19.70 13.41 2.43
CA ILE A 117 -19.25 12.24 3.21
C ILE A 117 -20.20 11.95 4.37
N VAL A 118 -20.43 12.93 5.26
CA VAL A 118 -21.30 12.74 6.44
C VAL A 118 -22.73 12.37 6.03
N PRO A 119 -23.39 13.05 5.07
CA PRO A 119 -24.72 12.66 4.62
C PRO A 119 -24.79 11.26 4.00
N VAL A 120 -23.81 10.87 3.18
CA VAL A 120 -23.78 9.53 2.58
C VAL A 120 -23.58 8.46 3.64
N VAL A 121 -22.69 8.68 4.61
CA VAL A 121 -22.47 7.76 5.72
C VAL A 121 -23.75 7.60 6.55
N HIS A 122 -24.42 8.70 6.94
CA HIS A 122 -25.70 8.62 7.67
C HIS A 122 -26.74 7.84 6.88
N ARG A 123 -26.93 8.15 5.59
CA ARG A 123 -27.87 7.42 4.74
C ARG A 123 -27.56 5.92 4.66
N LEU A 124 -26.27 5.55 4.57
CA LEU A 124 -25.86 4.14 4.55
C LEU A 124 -26.15 3.46 5.89
N LEU A 125 -25.79 4.09 7.01
CA LEU A 125 -26.05 3.59 8.37
C LEU A 125 -27.56 3.44 8.64
N ASP A 126 -28.34 4.48 8.38
CA ASP A 126 -29.80 4.49 8.54
C ASP A 126 -30.47 3.45 7.64
N GLY A 127 -29.85 3.15 6.49
CA GLY A 127 -30.33 2.14 5.55
C GLY A 127 -30.29 0.72 6.10
N PHE A 128 -29.37 0.38 7.00
CA PHE A 128 -29.29 -0.95 7.62
C PHE A 128 -29.61 -0.98 9.11
N ALA A 129 -29.58 0.15 9.82
CA ALA A 129 -29.93 0.22 11.24
C ALA A 129 -31.25 -0.46 11.62
N PRO A 130 -32.33 -0.41 10.80
CA PRO A 130 -33.58 -1.12 11.10
C PRO A 130 -33.50 -2.65 11.03
N ARG A 131 -32.42 -3.22 10.48
CA ARG A 131 -32.25 -4.67 10.31
C ARG A 131 -31.63 -5.37 11.53
N GLY A 132 -31.21 -4.61 12.55
CA GLY A 132 -30.45 -5.13 13.68
C GLY A 132 -28.99 -5.40 13.33
N SER A 133 -28.13 -5.42 14.36
CA SER A 133 -26.70 -5.76 14.27
C SER A 133 -26.48 -7.26 14.15
#